data_AF-A0AAV2BM49-F1
#
_entry.id   AF-A0AAV2BM49-F1
#
_cell.length_a   1.000
_cell.length_b   1.000
_cell.length_c   1.000
_cell.angle_alpha   90.00
_cell.angle_beta   90.00
_cell.angle_gamma   90.00
#
_symmetry.space_group_name_H-M   'P 1'
#
loop_
_entity.id
_entity.type
_entity.pdbx_description
1 polymer ?
#
loop_
_entity_poly.entity_id
_entity_poly.type
_entity_poly.pdbx_seq_one_letter_code
_entity_poly.pdbx_strand_id
1 'polypeptide(L)'
;MASNMLLLVISMLLIAKVTLEEIDCKLKPFENCKRPKVFKAIPREISDFNDRCVETKSYLRCTKNWQDTCGTQLIVLFQEPDLFEAGYNTVSEICEEGTLLNTVATENLKCFNETFGKTRCSEEAEEFLEPLMKRREDEEYVVEENGYIFISMCLREVHITECVLRALSLNCGKLVEEAMREVIRRIKSLEYSCSVEDAQAVLEKLNNLDLIEDKKESIRLLLDKFVEENSK
;
A
#
# COMPACT_ATOMS: atom_id res chain seq x y z
N MET A 1 7.38 -38.10 32.08
CA MET A 1 8.08 -37.16 31.15
C MET A 1 7.56 -37.16 29.71
N ALA A 2 6.73 -38.13 29.27
CA ALA A 2 6.17 -38.14 27.91
C ALA A 2 5.00 -37.14 27.67
N SER A 3 4.24 -36.78 28.71
CA SER A 3 3.06 -35.90 28.57
C SER A 3 3.40 -34.44 28.22
N ASN A 4 4.57 -33.93 28.64
CA ASN A 4 4.97 -32.54 28.36
C ASN A 4 5.53 -32.37 26.95
N MET A 5 6.19 -33.40 26.38
CA MET A 5 6.60 -33.37 24.98
C MET A 5 5.40 -33.41 24.04
N LEU A 6 4.36 -34.20 24.36
CA LEU A 6 3.16 -34.28 23.53
C LEU A 6 2.41 -32.94 23.48
N LEU A 7 2.33 -32.22 24.61
CA LEU A 7 1.75 -30.87 24.67
C LEU A 7 2.56 -29.85 23.87
N LEU A 8 3.91 -29.91 23.90
CA LEU A 8 4.78 -29.06 23.09
C LEU A 8 4.66 -29.36 21.60
N VAL A 9 4.57 -30.63 21.21
CA VAL A 9 4.35 -31.04 19.82
C VAL A 9 2.96 -30.64 19.36
N ILE A 10 1.92 -30.79 20.18
CA ILE A 10 0.57 -30.34 19.85
C ILE A 10 0.50 -28.81 19.74
N SER A 11 1.18 -28.06 20.61
CA SER A 11 1.23 -26.59 20.47
C SER A 11 2.04 -26.15 19.26
N MET A 12 3.16 -26.83 18.92
CA MET A 12 3.89 -26.60 17.66
C MET A 12 3.07 -26.97 16.43
N LEU A 13 2.28 -28.06 16.48
CA LEU A 13 1.38 -28.47 15.40
C LEU A 13 0.17 -27.56 15.28
N LEU A 14 -0.33 -26.98 16.37
CA LEU A 14 -1.40 -25.97 16.36
C LEU A 14 -0.90 -24.61 15.83
N ILE A 15 0.38 -24.28 16.06
CA ILE A 15 1.04 -23.13 15.41
C ILE A 15 1.28 -23.41 13.92
N ALA A 16 1.61 -24.65 13.54
CA ALA A 16 1.75 -25.06 12.14
C ALA A 16 0.38 -25.15 11.42
N LYS A 17 -0.70 -25.39 12.17
CA LYS A 17 -2.09 -25.36 11.71
C LYS A 17 -2.71 -23.97 11.81
N VAL A 18 -1.92 -22.92 11.55
CA VAL A 18 -2.48 -21.75 10.86
C VAL A 18 -2.77 -22.24 9.45
N THR A 19 -3.95 -22.83 9.29
CA THR A 19 -4.45 -23.38 8.04
C THR A 19 -4.42 -22.28 6.99
N LEU A 20 -3.37 -22.26 6.16
CA LEU A 20 -3.52 -21.74 4.81
C LEU A 20 -4.60 -22.63 4.19
N GLU A 21 -5.79 -22.05 4.00
CA GLU A 21 -6.86 -22.70 3.24
C GLU A 21 -6.28 -23.22 1.91
N GLU A 22 -6.79 -24.35 1.44
CA GLU A 22 -6.32 -24.97 0.21
C GLU A 22 -6.49 -23.97 -0.94
N ILE A 23 -5.39 -23.61 -1.59
CA ILE A 23 -5.37 -22.59 -2.63
C ILE A 23 -5.99 -23.15 -3.92
N ASP A 24 -7.03 -22.49 -4.42
CA ASP A 24 -7.60 -22.79 -5.74
C ASP A 24 -7.03 -21.82 -6.79
N CYS A 25 -6.14 -22.33 -7.66
CA CYS A 25 -5.54 -21.56 -8.74
C CYS A 25 -6.52 -21.14 -9.85
N LYS A 26 -7.76 -21.65 -9.85
CA LYS A 26 -8.82 -21.18 -10.76
C LYS A 26 -9.46 -19.88 -10.29
N LEU A 27 -9.39 -19.59 -9.00
CA LEU A 27 -9.94 -18.40 -8.38
C LEU A 27 -8.88 -17.29 -8.33
N LYS A 28 -9.34 -16.04 -8.42
CA LYS A 28 -8.47 -14.87 -8.26
C LYS A 28 -7.94 -14.77 -6.82
N PRO A 29 -6.85 -14.02 -6.57
CA PRO A 29 -6.31 -13.89 -5.21
C PRO A 29 -7.34 -13.37 -4.20
N PHE A 30 -8.15 -12.39 -4.59
CA PHE A 30 -9.16 -11.79 -3.71
C PHE A 30 -10.38 -12.67 -3.46
N GLU A 31 -10.54 -13.75 -4.24
CA GLU A 31 -11.58 -14.77 -4.06
C GLU A 31 -11.09 -15.89 -3.14
N ASN A 32 -9.79 -16.23 -3.20
CA ASN A 32 -9.14 -17.14 -2.26
C ASN A 32 -8.91 -16.50 -0.90
N CYS A 33 -8.49 -15.24 -0.88
CA CYS A 33 -8.01 -14.59 0.33
C CYS A 33 -9.05 -13.63 0.88
N LYS A 34 -9.60 -13.97 2.06
CA LYS A 34 -10.58 -13.15 2.76
C LYS A 34 -10.08 -11.72 2.95
N ARG A 35 -10.75 -10.76 2.30
CA ARG A 35 -10.40 -9.35 2.34
C ARG A 35 -10.53 -8.79 3.78
N PRO A 36 -9.46 -8.23 4.37
CA PRO A 36 -9.47 -7.63 5.70
C PRO A 36 -10.49 -6.50 5.82
N LYS A 37 -11.09 -6.36 7.00
CA LYS A 37 -12.05 -5.27 7.25
C LYS A 37 -11.39 -3.89 7.24
N VAL A 38 -10.06 -3.80 7.48
CA VAL A 38 -9.32 -2.52 7.48
C VAL A 38 -9.44 -1.78 6.15
N PHE A 39 -9.66 -2.49 5.05
CA PHE A 39 -9.93 -1.87 3.74
C PHE A 39 -11.30 -1.21 3.61
N LYS A 40 -12.19 -1.37 4.58
CA LYS A 40 -13.52 -0.71 4.61
C LYS A 40 -13.59 0.45 5.58
N ALA A 41 -12.92 0.34 6.72
CA ALA A 41 -12.94 1.36 7.76
C ALA A 41 -11.75 1.18 8.69
N ILE A 42 -11.20 2.28 9.18
CA ILE A 42 -10.19 2.27 10.25
C ILE A 42 -10.90 1.95 11.59
N PRO A 43 -10.37 1.03 12.43
CA PRO A 43 -10.93 0.74 13.74
C PRO A 43 -10.89 1.97 14.66
N ARG A 44 -11.87 2.07 15.57
CA ARG A 44 -11.88 3.10 16.62
C ARG A 44 -11.32 2.60 17.95
N GLU A 45 -11.51 1.31 18.21
CA GLU A 45 -11.11 0.64 19.44
C GLU A 45 -9.86 -0.22 19.21
N ILE A 46 -9.03 -0.35 20.25
CA ILE A 46 -7.79 -1.16 20.20
C ILE A 46 -8.10 -2.65 19.98
N SER A 47 -9.19 -3.18 20.56
CA SER A 47 -9.59 -4.57 20.34
C SER A 47 -9.87 -4.84 18.86
N ASP A 48 -10.60 -3.93 18.20
CA ASP A 48 -10.89 -4.03 16.77
C ASP A 48 -9.63 -3.88 15.92
N PHE A 49 -8.68 -3.05 16.36
CA PHE A 49 -7.37 -2.91 15.72
C PHE A 49 -6.57 -4.22 15.77
N ASN A 50 -6.51 -4.86 16.94
CA ASN A 50 -5.81 -6.13 17.12
C ASN A 50 -6.43 -7.24 16.27
N ASP A 51 -7.76 -7.32 16.20
CA ASP A 51 -8.46 -8.28 15.33
C ASP A 51 -8.12 -8.03 13.85
N ARG A 52 -8.08 -6.76 13.43
CA ARG A 52 -7.72 -6.38 12.05
C ARG A 52 -6.25 -6.64 11.74
N CYS A 53 -5.36 -6.57 12.72
CA CYS A 53 -3.97 -6.97 12.58
C CYS A 53 -3.85 -8.46 12.23
N VAL A 54 -4.61 -9.32 12.91
CA VAL A 54 -4.67 -10.76 12.58
C VAL A 54 -5.25 -10.99 11.18
N GLU A 55 -6.36 -10.32 10.84
CA GLU A 55 -6.98 -10.42 9.51
C GLU A 55 -6.01 -9.99 8.39
N THR A 56 -5.31 -8.86 8.59
CA THR A 56 -4.40 -8.27 7.58
C THR A 56 -3.16 -9.13 7.37
N LYS A 57 -2.53 -9.62 8.44
CA LYS A 57 -1.38 -10.52 8.34
C LYS A 57 -1.76 -11.85 7.68
N SER A 58 -2.95 -12.36 7.99
CA SER A 58 -3.46 -13.60 7.36
C SER A 58 -3.72 -13.40 5.87
N TYR A 59 -4.31 -12.27 5.49
CA TYR A 59 -4.51 -11.90 4.10
C TYR A 59 -3.20 -11.81 3.32
N LEU A 60 -2.19 -11.10 3.84
CA LEU A 60 -0.88 -10.98 3.17
C LEU A 60 -0.20 -12.33 2.97
N ARG A 61 -0.24 -13.22 3.97
CA ARG A 61 0.29 -14.58 3.85
C ARG A 61 -0.48 -15.39 2.81
N CYS A 62 -1.80 -15.29 2.80
CA CYS A 62 -2.63 -15.97 1.81
C CYS A 62 -2.31 -15.50 0.38
N THR A 63 -2.21 -14.19 0.15
CA THR A 63 -1.91 -13.66 -1.18
C THR A 63 -0.52 -14.05 -1.65
N LYS A 64 0.47 -14.08 -0.74
CA LYS A 64 1.82 -14.58 -1.05
C LYS A 64 1.80 -16.07 -1.39
N ASN A 65 1.13 -16.90 -0.58
CA ASN A 65 1.01 -18.33 -0.84
C ASN A 65 0.29 -18.62 -2.16
N TRP A 66 -0.78 -17.85 -2.46
CA TRP A 66 -1.46 -17.93 -3.75
C TRP A 66 -0.50 -17.60 -4.90
N GLN A 67 0.28 -16.51 -4.80
CA GLN A 67 1.25 -16.15 -5.83
C GLN A 67 2.34 -17.22 -5.99
N ASP A 68 2.88 -17.75 -4.90
CA ASP A 68 3.95 -18.76 -4.95
C ASP A 68 3.46 -20.09 -5.55
N THR A 69 2.18 -20.42 -5.33
CA THR A 69 1.58 -21.68 -5.78
C THR A 69 1.00 -21.59 -7.18
N CYS A 70 0.31 -20.49 -7.49
CA CYS A 70 -0.51 -20.30 -8.69
C CYS A 70 0.00 -19.21 -9.62
N GLY A 71 1.06 -18.50 -9.24
CA GLY A 71 1.61 -17.34 -9.95
C GLY A 71 2.21 -17.72 -11.30
N THR A 72 1.34 -18.05 -12.24
CA THR A 72 1.64 -18.28 -13.64
C THR A 72 0.88 -17.25 -14.45
N GLN A 73 1.61 -16.20 -14.85
CA GLN A 73 1.34 -15.27 -15.95
C GLN A 73 0.11 -14.33 -15.91
N LEU A 74 -0.88 -14.54 -15.03
CA LEU A 74 -2.12 -13.73 -15.07
C LEU A 74 -2.13 -12.50 -14.16
N ILE A 75 -1.61 -12.61 -12.93
CA ILE A 75 -1.56 -11.49 -11.95
C ILE A 75 -0.31 -11.69 -11.09
N VAL A 76 0.57 -10.69 -11.07
CA VAL A 76 1.70 -10.61 -10.15
C VAL A 76 1.36 -9.57 -9.09
N LEU A 77 1.23 -10.00 -7.83
CA LEU A 77 0.89 -9.15 -6.69
C LEU A 77 2.12 -8.60 -5.98
N PHE A 78 3.24 -9.31 -6.03
CA PHE A 78 4.51 -8.89 -5.47
C PHE A 78 5.54 -9.12 -6.57
N GLN A 79 5.82 -8.07 -7.35
CA GLN A 79 6.72 -8.14 -8.51
C GLN A 79 8.12 -8.56 -8.09
N GLU A 80 8.60 -7.97 -6.99
CA GLU A 80 9.86 -8.33 -6.36
C GLU A 80 9.60 -9.07 -5.02
N PRO A 81 10.42 -10.08 -4.67
CA PRO A 81 10.25 -10.82 -3.41
C PRO A 81 10.31 -9.94 -2.16
N ASP A 82 11.08 -8.85 -2.22
CA ASP A 82 11.26 -7.92 -1.12
C ASP A 82 10.02 -7.06 -0.86
N LEU A 83 9.13 -6.84 -1.83
CA LEU A 83 7.86 -6.12 -1.63
C LEU A 83 6.96 -6.82 -0.61
N PHE A 84 6.88 -8.16 -0.68
CA PHE A 84 6.12 -8.93 0.30
C PHE A 84 6.74 -8.79 1.69
N GLU A 85 8.05 -9.01 1.82
CA GLU A 85 8.74 -8.95 3.11
C GLU A 85 8.67 -7.55 3.72
N ALA A 86 8.88 -6.51 2.91
CA ALA A 86 8.82 -5.12 3.35
C ALA A 86 7.41 -4.75 3.85
N GLY A 87 6.36 -5.10 3.10
CA GLY A 87 4.98 -4.91 3.51
C GLY A 87 4.60 -5.72 4.75
N TYR A 88 4.95 -7.01 4.78
CA TYR A 88 4.61 -7.92 5.88
C TYR A 88 5.31 -7.54 7.19
N ASN A 89 6.59 -7.16 7.13
CA ASN A 89 7.36 -6.76 8.31
C ASN A 89 6.87 -5.42 8.87
N THR A 90 6.57 -4.45 8.01
CA THR A 90 5.99 -3.16 8.45
C THR A 90 4.64 -3.35 9.11
N VAL A 91 3.74 -4.15 8.52
CA VAL A 91 2.45 -4.48 9.13
C VAL A 91 2.64 -5.23 10.44
N SER A 92 3.62 -6.13 10.51
CA SER A 92 3.93 -6.86 11.74
C SER A 92 4.38 -5.91 12.85
N GLU A 93 5.23 -4.93 12.56
CA GLU A 93 5.67 -3.92 13.52
C GLU A 93 4.50 -3.04 13.98
N ILE A 94 3.65 -2.55 13.07
CA ILE A 94 2.42 -1.80 13.42
C ILE A 94 1.52 -2.61 14.37
N CYS A 95 1.49 -3.94 14.20
CA CYS A 95 0.63 -4.84 14.96
C CYS A 95 1.27 -5.40 16.23
N GLU A 96 2.56 -5.17 16.45
CA GLU A 96 3.28 -5.68 17.61
C GLU A 96 3.26 -4.65 18.74
N GLU A 97 2.68 -5.02 19.87
CA GLU A 97 2.54 -4.14 21.03
C GLU A 97 3.91 -3.66 21.53
N GLY A 98 4.03 -2.35 21.76
CA GLY A 98 5.25 -1.72 22.28
C GLY A 98 6.26 -1.28 21.22
N THR A 99 6.02 -1.54 19.93
CA THR A 99 6.80 -0.89 18.86
C THR A 99 6.39 0.58 18.71
N LEU A 100 7.28 1.40 18.15
CA LEU A 100 6.97 2.82 17.90
C LEU A 100 5.77 2.98 16.95
N LEU A 101 5.70 2.18 15.88
CA LEU A 101 4.61 2.24 14.91
C LEU A 101 3.28 1.78 15.52
N ASN A 102 3.30 0.78 16.39
CA ASN A 102 2.10 0.35 17.13
C ASN A 102 1.59 1.44 18.07
N THR A 103 2.48 2.08 18.84
CA THR A 103 2.12 3.18 19.73
C THR A 103 1.49 4.33 18.95
N VAL A 104 2.13 4.78 17.88
CA VAL A 104 1.56 5.85 17.03
C VAL A 104 0.20 5.41 16.46
N ALA A 105 0.07 4.16 16.01
CA ALA A 105 -1.17 3.69 15.42
C ALA A 105 -2.33 3.63 16.42
N THR A 106 -2.09 3.03 17.59
CA THR A 106 -3.11 2.78 18.62
C THR A 106 -3.54 4.06 19.34
N GLU A 107 -2.61 4.99 19.58
CA GLU A 107 -2.91 6.29 20.20
C GLU A 107 -3.70 7.22 19.27
N ASN A 108 -3.66 6.99 17.95
CA ASN A 108 -4.26 7.88 16.94
C ASN A 108 -5.42 7.25 16.15
N LEU A 109 -5.97 6.10 16.58
CA LEU A 109 -7.06 5.41 15.89
C LEU A 109 -8.27 6.30 15.59
N LYS A 110 -8.68 7.12 16.56
CA LYS A 110 -9.77 8.08 16.39
C LYS A 110 -9.44 9.11 15.31
N CYS A 111 -8.23 9.68 15.34
CA CYS A 111 -7.81 10.68 14.37
C CYS A 111 -7.72 10.09 12.96
N PHE A 112 -7.18 8.87 12.82
CA PHE A 112 -7.17 8.16 11.55
C PHE A 112 -8.58 7.90 11.04
N ASN A 113 -9.49 7.38 11.88
CA ASN A 113 -10.88 7.13 11.48
C ASN A 113 -11.57 8.41 10.98
N GLU A 114 -11.40 9.53 11.68
CA GLU A 114 -11.99 10.81 11.29
C GLU A 114 -11.34 11.42 10.04
N THR A 115 -10.02 11.27 9.89
CA THR A 115 -9.27 11.80 8.73
C THR A 115 -9.59 10.99 7.48
N PHE A 116 -9.41 9.68 7.52
CA PHE A 116 -9.66 8.81 6.37
C PHE A 116 -11.15 8.68 6.03
N GLY A 117 -12.05 8.88 7.00
CA GLY A 117 -13.49 8.90 6.76
C GLY A 117 -14.01 10.17 6.06
N LYS A 118 -13.18 11.22 5.95
CA LYS A 118 -13.58 12.51 5.36
C LYS A 118 -12.71 12.94 4.18
N THR A 119 -11.51 12.37 4.06
CA THR A 119 -10.59 12.73 2.99
C THR A 119 -11.15 12.32 1.63
N ARG A 120 -10.88 13.14 0.62
CA ARG A 120 -11.23 12.91 -0.77
C ARG A 120 -10.00 12.63 -1.63
N CYS A 121 -8.91 12.14 -1.05
CA CYS A 121 -7.64 12.00 -1.77
C CYS A 121 -7.74 11.14 -3.05
N SER A 122 -8.59 10.11 -3.07
CA SER A 122 -8.78 9.30 -4.28
C SER A 122 -9.50 10.11 -5.36
N GLU A 123 -10.58 10.80 -4.99
CA GLU A 123 -11.36 11.63 -5.90
C GLU A 123 -10.54 12.84 -6.39
N GLU A 124 -9.77 13.48 -5.51
CA GLU A 124 -8.89 14.60 -5.85
C GLU A 124 -7.74 14.19 -6.78
N ALA A 125 -7.26 12.94 -6.67
CA ALA A 125 -6.28 12.39 -7.60
C ALA A 125 -6.90 12.10 -8.97
N GLU A 126 -8.15 11.63 -9.01
CA GLU A 126 -8.90 11.45 -10.26
C GLU A 126 -9.18 12.79 -10.96
N GLU A 127 -9.67 13.79 -10.21
CA GLU A 127 -9.87 15.17 -10.69
C GLU A 127 -8.54 15.78 -11.18
N PHE A 128 -7.43 15.50 -10.49
CA PHE A 128 -6.10 15.96 -10.89
C PHE A 128 -5.62 15.35 -12.22
N LEU A 129 -5.96 14.08 -12.49
CA LEU A 129 -5.53 13.36 -13.69
C LEU A 129 -6.50 13.49 -14.86
N GLU A 130 -7.71 13.99 -14.63
CA GLU A 130 -8.76 14.14 -15.66
C GLU A 130 -8.26 14.84 -16.94
N PRO A 131 -7.47 15.94 -16.91
CA PRO A 131 -6.96 16.57 -18.13
C PRO A 131 -6.06 15.65 -18.96
N LEU A 132 -5.27 14.80 -18.29
CA LEU A 132 -4.41 13.82 -18.95
C LEU A 132 -5.21 12.69 -19.57
N MET A 133 -6.30 12.26 -18.91
CA MET A 133 -7.20 11.23 -19.42
C MET A 133 -7.99 11.72 -20.62
N LYS A 134 -8.50 12.96 -20.61
CA LYS A 134 -9.25 13.53 -21.75
C LYS A 134 -8.40 13.70 -23.00
N ARG A 135 -7.16 14.20 -22.85
CA ARG A 135 -6.25 14.36 -24.00
C ARG A 135 -5.98 13.03 -24.72
N ARG A 136 -5.93 11.93 -23.96
CA ARG A 136 -5.79 10.57 -24.50
C ARG A 136 -6.99 10.14 -25.37
N GLU A 137 -8.19 10.60 -25.03
CA GLU A 137 -9.41 10.27 -25.78
C GLU A 137 -9.53 11.13 -27.05
N ASP A 138 -9.04 12.37 -27.02
CA ASP A 138 -9.09 13.32 -28.14
C ASP A 138 -7.99 13.10 -29.20
N GLU A 139 -6.81 12.66 -28.77
CA GLU A 139 -5.71 12.28 -29.67
C GLU A 139 -5.87 10.81 -30.05
N GLU A 140 -6.35 10.52 -31.26
CA GLU A 140 -6.37 9.19 -31.90
C GLU A 140 -4.92 8.71 -32.19
N TYR A 141 -4.06 8.69 -31.16
CA TYR A 141 -2.64 8.41 -31.27
C TYR A 141 -2.37 6.94 -30.95
N VAL A 142 -2.22 6.18 -32.03
CA VAL A 142 -1.50 4.91 -32.05
C VAL A 142 -0.04 5.21 -31.65
N VAL A 143 0.54 4.38 -30.76
CA VAL A 143 1.97 4.35 -30.35
C VAL A 143 2.37 5.18 -29.11
N GLU A 144 1.80 4.88 -27.93
CA GLU A 144 2.52 4.79 -26.61
C GLU A 144 1.55 4.38 -25.50
N GLU A 145 0.66 3.41 -25.79
CA GLU A 145 -0.48 3.07 -24.93
C GLU A 145 -0.08 2.69 -23.49
N ASN A 146 1.12 2.13 -23.31
CA ASN A 146 1.65 1.74 -22.01
C ASN A 146 2.28 2.92 -21.24
N GLY A 147 3.03 3.81 -21.90
CA GLY A 147 3.75 4.89 -21.22
C GLY A 147 2.82 5.87 -20.49
N TYR A 148 1.70 6.23 -21.11
CA TYR A 148 0.69 7.08 -20.47
C TYR A 148 -0.05 6.40 -19.31
N ILE A 149 -0.28 5.08 -19.37
CA ILE A 149 -0.89 4.33 -18.27
C ILE A 149 0.04 4.36 -17.06
N PHE A 150 1.32 4.04 -17.24
CA PHE A 150 2.28 4.03 -16.13
C PHE A 150 2.52 5.43 -15.56
N ILE A 151 2.62 6.46 -16.40
CA ILE A 151 2.69 7.86 -15.95
C ILE A 151 1.44 8.23 -15.12
N SER A 152 0.25 7.86 -15.58
CA SER A 152 -0.98 8.17 -14.85
C SER A 152 -1.08 7.41 -13.52
N MET A 153 -0.64 6.16 -13.47
CA MET A 153 -0.58 5.37 -12.23
C MET A 153 0.43 5.95 -11.23
N CYS A 154 1.63 6.30 -11.69
CA CYS A 154 2.64 6.92 -10.86
C CYS A 154 2.14 8.25 -10.28
N LEU A 155 1.62 9.15 -11.13
CA LEU A 155 1.08 10.44 -10.68
C LEU A 155 -0.08 10.27 -9.71
N ARG A 156 -0.96 9.27 -9.92
CA ARG A 156 -2.07 8.96 -9.01
C ARG A 156 -1.55 8.59 -7.63
N GLU A 157 -0.61 7.65 -7.56
CA GLU A 157 -0.07 7.16 -6.29
C GLU A 157 0.67 8.26 -5.52
N VAL A 158 1.47 9.07 -6.22
CA VAL A 158 2.17 10.22 -5.62
C VAL A 158 1.17 11.23 -5.08
N HIS A 159 0.12 11.57 -5.85
CA HIS A 159 -0.90 12.54 -5.44
C HIS A 159 -1.68 12.06 -4.23
N ILE A 160 -2.13 10.80 -4.23
CA ILE A 160 -2.82 10.19 -3.08
C ILE A 160 -1.92 10.21 -1.85
N THR A 161 -0.65 9.82 -2.00
CA THR A 161 0.33 9.81 -0.91
C THR A 161 0.51 11.19 -0.29
N GLU A 162 0.72 12.23 -1.11
CA GLU A 162 0.87 13.60 -0.66
C GLU A 162 -0.38 14.09 0.08
N CYS A 163 -1.55 13.87 -0.52
CA CYS A 163 -2.82 14.28 0.05
C CYS A 163 -3.07 13.61 1.41
N VAL A 164 -2.80 12.30 1.54
CA VAL A 164 -2.95 11.56 2.79
C VAL A 164 -2.00 12.11 3.85
N LEU A 165 -0.72 12.31 3.52
CA LEU A 165 0.26 12.84 4.47
C LEU A 165 -0.12 14.25 4.92
N ARG A 166 -0.55 15.12 4.01
CA ARG A 166 -1.03 16.46 4.34
C ARG A 166 -2.25 16.42 5.25
N ALA A 167 -3.24 15.57 4.96
CA ALA A 167 -4.43 15.42 5.78
C ALA A 167 -4.09 14.93 7.20
N LEU A 168 -3.16 13.98 7.32
CA LEU A 168 -2.68 13.50 8.62
C LEU A 168 -1.91 14.57 9.39
N SER A 169 -1.06 15.33 8.70
CA SER A 169 -0.33 16.44 9.30
C SER A 169 -1.26 17.50 9.90
N LEU A 170 -2.31 17.87 9.15
CA LEU A 170 -3.32 18.85 9.57
C LEU A 170 -4.20 18.36 10.71
N ASN A 171 -4.62 17.09 10.69
CA ASN A 171 -5.63 16.59 11.62
C ASN A 171 -5.04 15.86 12.83
N CYS A 172 -3.92 15.14 12.65
CA CYS A 172 -3.31 14.26 13.65
C CYS A 172 -1.94 14.75 14.13
N GLY A 173 -1.36 15.76 13.47
CA GLY A 173 -0.09 16.37 13.85
C GLY A 173 1.12 15.75 13.16
N LYS A 174 2.27 16.43 13.33
CA LYS A 174 3.49 16.16 12.56
C LYS A 174 4.09 14.77 12.83
N LEU A 175 4.06 14.30 14.08
CA LEU A 175 4.57 12.97 14.45
C LEU A 175 3.85 11.85 13.67
N VAL A 176 2.52 11.98 13.51
CA VAL A 176 1.70 11.00 12.78
C VAL A 176 2.00 11.06 11.28
N GLU A 177 2.17 12.25 10.71
CA GLU A 177 2.62 12.42 9.33
C GLU A 177 3.98 11.72 9.09
N GLU A 178 4.96 11.95 9.97
CA GLU A 178 6.31 11.37 9.84
C GLU A 178 6.30 9.85 9.98
N ALA A 179 5.56 9.31 10.96
CA ALA A 179 5.39 7.88 11.11
C ALA A 179 4.70 7.26 9.88
N MET A 180 3.66 7.90 9.34
CA MET A 180 2.99 7.41 8.14
C MET A 180 3.90 7.50 6.91
N ARG A 181 4.71 8.54 6.78
CA ARG A 181 5.71 8.66 5.72
C ARG A 181 6.72 7.51 5.79
N GLU A 182 7.16 7.16 6.99
CA GLU A 182 8.05 6.02 7.20
C GLU A 182 7.35 4.70 6.86
N VAL A 183 6.07 4.52 7.20
CA VAL A 183 5.28 3.34 6.79
C VAL A 183 5.21 3.25 5.27
N ILE A 184 4.82 4.33 4.58
CA ILE A 184 4.71 4.38 3.10
C ILE A 184 6.04 4.03 2.43
N ARG A 185 7.16 4.53 2.98
CA ARG A 185 8.51 4.21 2.53
C ARG A 185 8.83 2.73 2.76
N ARG A 186 8.60 2.19 3.96
CA ARG A 186 8.92 0.80 4.31
C ARG A 186 8.07 -0.21 3.56
N ILE A 187 6.81 0.09 3.25
CA ILE A 187 5.97 -0.80 2.42
C ILE A 187 6.24 -0.66 0.92
N LYS A 188 7.12 0.28 0.53
CA LYS A 188 7.49 0.52 -0.87
C LYS A 188 6.30 0.87 -1.76
N SER A 189 5.35 1.67 -1.24
CA SER A 189 4.08 1.99 -1.94
C SER A 189 4.31 2.61 -3.32
N LEU A 190 5.30 3.50 -3.43
CA LEU A 190 5.64 4.16 -4.69
C LEU A 190 6.31 3.19 -5.67
N GLU A 191 7.22 2.32 -5.20
CA GLU A 191 7.88 1.31 -6.05
C GLU A 191 6.86 0.35 -6.68
N TYR A 192 5.70 0.16 -6.02
CA TYR A 192 4.61 -0.67 -6.54
C TYR A 192 3.92 -0.07 -7.78
N SER A 193 3.85 1.25 -7.86
CA SER A 193 3.03 1.97 -8.85
C SER A 193 3.86 2.86 -9.78
N CYS A 194 5.15 3.03 -9.50
CA CYS A 194 6.06 3.91 -10.22
C CYS A 194 7.48 3.32 -10.21
N SER A 195 7.93 2.83 -11.36
CA SER A 195 9.35 2.47 -11.53
C SER A 195 10.23 3.72 -11.50
N VAL A 196 11.55 3.55 -11.33
CA VAL A 196 12.49 4.68 -11.41
C VAL A 196 12.44 5.33 -12.79
N GLU A 197 12.31 4.52 -13.83
CA GLU A 197 12.16 4.97 -15.21
C GLU A 197 10.86 5.75 -15.42
N ASP A 198 9.74 5.26 -14.87
CA ASP A 198 8.45 5.97 -14.94
C ASP A 198 8.51 7.28 -14.17
N ALA A 199 9.13 7.30 -12.98
CA ALA A 199 9.31 8.51 -12.18
C ALA A 199 10.13 9.56 -12.95
N GLN A 200 11.22 9.15 -13.60
CA GLN A 200 12.03 10.02 -14.45
C GLN A 200 11.23 10.55 -15.65
N ALA A 201 10.47 9.69 -16.33
CA ALA A 201 9.61 10.09 -17.44
C ALA A 201 8.52 11.08 -17.00
N VAL A 202 7.95 10.91 -15.81
CA VAL A 202 7.02 11.86 -15.21
C VAL A 202 7.71 13.19 -14.96
N LEU A 203 8.88 13.21 -14.32
CA LEU A 203 9.64 14.42 -14.01
C LEU A 203 9.99 15.23 -15.27
N GLU A 204 10.43 14.57 -16.33
CA GLU A 204 10.74 15.21 -17.62
C GLU A 204 9.52 15.87 -18.25
N LYS A 205 8.36 15.22 -18.15
CA LYS A 205 7.11 15.68 -18.77
C LYS A 205 6.32 16.63 -17.87
N LEU A 206 6.56 16.66 -16.56
CA LEU A 206 5.70 17.27 -15.53
C LEU A 206 5.31 18.73 -15.83
N ASN A 207 6.24 19.54 -16.34
CA ASN A 207 5.96 20.93 -16.70
C ASN A 207 5.01 21.07 -17.90
N ASN A 208 5.06 20.11 -18.82
CA ASN A 208 4.26 20.08 -20.05
C ASN A 208 2.89 19.41 -19.85
N LEU A 209 2.71 18.73 -18.71
CA LEU A 209 1.42 18.16 -18.32
C LEU A 209 0.47 19.28 -17.92
N ASP A 210 -0.78 19.21 -18.39
CA ASP A 210 -1.83 20.19 -18.07
C ASP A 210 -2.43 19.87 -16.70
N LEU A 211 -1.61 20.12 -15.67
CA LEU A 211 -1.89 19.83 -14.27
C LEU A 211 -1.82 21.12 -13.45
N ILE A 212 -2.50 21.15 -12.30
CA ILE A 212 -2.49 22.30 -11.38
C ILE A 212 -1.05 22.56 -10.88
N GLU A 213 -0.52 23.76 -11.10
CA GLU A 213 0.88 24.13 -10.80
C GLU A 213 1.29 23.90 -9.34
N ASP A 214 0.45 24.29 -8.38
CA ASP A 214 0.74 24.10 -6.95
C ASP A 214 0.93 22.62 -6.58
N LYS A 215 0.27 21.71 -7.31
CA LYS A 215 0.41 20.27 -7.14
C LYS A 215 1.66 19.71 -7.84
N LYS A 216 2.10 20.31 -8.96
CA LYS A 216 3.30 19.90 -9.69
C LYS A 216 4.56 20.01 -8.82
N GLU A 217 4.71 21.08 -8.05
CA GLU A 217 5.91 21.25 -7.22
C GLU A 217 6.03 20.19 -6.11
N SER A 218 4.90 19.87 -5.46
CA SER A 218 4.89 18.82 -4.42
C SER A 218 5.18 17.43 -5.01
N ILE A 219 4.62 17.14 -6.20
CA ILE A 219 4.89 15.90 -6.94
C ILE A 219 6.36 15.80 -7.34
N ARG A 220 6.95 16.90 -7.85
CA ARG A 220 8.36 16.97 -8.23
C ARG A 220 9.26 16.59 -7.05
N LEU A 221 9.09 17.26 -5.91
CA LEU A 221 9.91 17.01 -4.72
C LEU A 221 9.83 15.55 -4.25
N LEU A 222 8.66 14.94 -4.32
CA LEU A 222 8.44 13.56 -3.90
C LEU A 222 9.07 12.56 -4.88
N LEU A 223 8.95 12.82 -6.19
CA LEU A 223 9.54 11.99 -7.24
C LEU A 223 11.06 12.12 -7.32
N ASP A 224 11.62 13.33 -7.19
CA ASP A 224 13.08 13.55 -7.16
C ASP A 224 13.71 12.74 -6.02
N LYS A 225 13.11 12.81 -4.83
CA LYS A 225 13.55 12.03 -3.67
C LYS A 225 13.43 10.53 -3.92
N PHE A 226 12.32 10.08 -4.51
CA PHE A 226 12.13 8.68 -4.86
C PHE A 226 13.22 8.18 -5.82
N VAL A 227 13.54 8.94 -6.88
CA VAL A 227 14.59 8.60 -7.85
C VAL A 227 15.96 8.57 -7.17
N GLU A 228 16.29 9.55 -6.33
CA GLU A 228 17.57 9.58 -5.58
C GLU A 228 17.75 8.35 -4.68
N GLU A 229 16.70 7.94 -3.97
CA GLU A 229 16.75 6.81 -3.04
C GLU A 229 16.87 5.45 -3.74
N ASN A 230 16.41 5.34 -5.00
CA ASN A 230 16.23 4.05 -5.69
C ASN A 230 17.08 3.86 -6.96
N SER A 231 17.85 4.85 -7.43
CA SER A 231 18.69 4.74 -8.65
C SER A 231 20.03 4.00 -8.45
N LYS A 232 20.09 2.98 -7.59
CA LYS A 232 21.33 2.25 -7.26
C LYS A 232 21.50 0.93 -7.98
#